data_AF-A0A7S3B2H3-F1
#
_entry.id   AF-A0A7S3B2H3-F1
#
_cell.length_a   1.000
_cell.length_b   1.000
_cell.length_c   1.000
_cell.angle_alpha   90.00
_cell.angle_beta   90.00
_cell.angle_gamma   90.00
#
_symmetry.space_group_name_H-M   'P 1'
#
loop_
_entity.id
_entity.type
_entity.pdbx_description
1 polymer ?
#
loop_
_entity_poly.entity_id
_entity_poly.type
_entity_poly.pdbx_seq_one_letter_code
_entity_poly.pdbx_strand_id
1 'polypeptide(L)'
;QELTGQNRFNTRREDLGRQDARRGARFKQLPPVLQLHLKRFEYDTQSGSMRKLQSEFRFPTALRLHRFMRRGWQGSQPEQRPDYTLYAVLSHVGDIGSGHYVAYVRPLGERQWYEFDDTRVTPVAEEAAVRRQFGGRHSRGSGPFGMGAAPNAYMLVYVRQDEVSKGAASGETAPSQAVRDEFETTMRKGSRRAATRWGGVDR
;
A
#
# COMPACT_ATOMS: atom_id res chain seq x y z
N GLN A 1 8.67 13.31 -20.18
CA GLN A 1 9.28 14.52 -19.62
C GLN A 1 10.23 15.08 -20.66
N GLU A 2 10.11 16.36 -20.96
CA GLU A 2 11.09 17.07 -21.80
C GLU A 2 12.23 17.58 -20.92
N LEU A 3 13.46 17.39 -21.39
CA LEU A 3 14.70 17.77 -20.71
C LEU A 3 15.33 18.88 -21.54
N THR A 4 15.01 20.13 -21.21
CA THR A 4 15.45 21.33 -21.92
C THR A 4 16.04 22.37 -20.95
N GLY A 5 16.69 23.40 -21.49
CA GLY A 5 17.26 24.50 -20.70
C GLY A 5 18.33 24.03 -19.70
N GLN A 6 18.14 24.31 -18.41
CA GLN A 6 19.05 23.91 -17.35
C GLN A 6 19.01 22.39 -17.06
N ASN A 7 17.92 21.71 -17.46
CA ASN A 7 17.69 20.28 -17.22
C ASN A 7 18.05 19.39 -18.43
N ARG A 8 18.84 19.91 -19.39
CA ARG A 8 19.30 19.15 -20.57
C ARG A 8 20.03 17.86 -20.19
N PHE A 9 19.89 16.84 -21.03
CA PHE A 9 20.53 15.54 -20.84
C PHE A 9 22.04 15.64 -21.05
N ASN A 10 22.80 15.12 -20.09
CA ASN A 10 24.24 15.00 -20.23
C ASN A 10 24.57 13.75 -21.06
N THR A 11 25.07 13.97 -22.29
CA THR A 11 25.44 12.90 -23.22
C THR A 11 26.71 12.15 -22.82
N ARG A 12 27.47 12.67 -21.83
CA ARG A 12 28.80 12.18 -21.41
C ARG A 12 29.84 12.21 -22.53
N ARG A 13 29.55 12.91 -23.63
CA ARG A 13 30.41 13.10 -24.79
C ARG A 13 30.83 14.57 -24.85
N GLU A 14 32.13 14.83 -24.86
CA GLU A 14 32.68 16.19 -24.85
C GLU A 14 32.35 16.95 -26.13
N ASP A 15 32.30 16.27 -27.27
CA ASP A 15 32.01 16.85 -28.58
C ASP A 15 30.54 17.25 -28.77
N LEU A 16 29.63 16.62 -28.01
CA LEU A 16 28.19 16.87 -28.09
C LEU A 16 27.66 17.72 -26.94
N GLY A 17 28.31 17.72 -25.78
CA GLY A 17 27.86 18.48 -24.61
C GLY A 17 26.45 18.09 -24.12
N ARG A 18 25.75 19.03 -23.47
CA ARG A 18 24.37 18.82 -22.98
C ARG A 18 23.36 19.05 -24.09
N GLN A 19 22.42 18.12 -24.24
CA GLN A 19 21.46 18.10 -25.34
C GLN A 19 20.01 18.09 -24.84
N ASP A 20 19.12 18.68 -25.63
CA ASP A 20 17.69 18.57 -25.40
C ASP A 20 17.26 17.11 -25.63
N ALA A 21 16.40 16.58 -24.75
CA ALA A 21 16.00 15.19 -24.83
C ALA A 21 14.58 14.95 -24.32
N ARG A 22 14.01 13.79 -24.69
CA ARG A 22 12.77 13.28 -24.12
C ARG A 22 13.07 12.05 -23.27
N ARG A 23 12.76 12.14 -21.98
CA ARG A 23 12.87 11.01 -21.03
C ARG A 23 11.49 10.45 -20.71
N GLY A 24 11.39 9.13 -20.78
CA GLY A 24 10.20 8.37 -20.40
C GLY A 24 10.57 7.05 -19.73
N ALA A 25 9.64 6.51 -18.95
CA ALA A 25 9.75 5.20 -18.32
C ALA A 25 8.62 4.28 -18.83
N ARG A 26 8.92 2.98 -18.89
CA ARG A 26 7.98 1.89 -19.21
C ARG A 26 8.35 0.68 -18.39
N PHE A 27 7.35 -0.12 -18.01
CA PHE A 27 7.60 -1.40 -17.34
C PHE A 27 8.17 -2.42 -18.32
N LYS A 28 9.20 -3.14 -17.89
CA LYS A 28 9.71 -4.32 -18.60
C LYS A 28 8.96 -5.59 -18.20
N GLN A 29 8.68 -5.72 -16.91
CA GLN A 29 7.98 -6.83 -16.28
C GLN A 29 7.11 -6.30 -15.14
N LEU A 30 6.07 -7.05 -14.78
CA LEU A 30 5.12 -6.75 -13.72
C LEU A 30 5.36 -7.71 -12.53
N PRO A 31 5.64 -7.20 -11.31
CA PRO A 31 5.94 -8.04 -10.16
C PRO A 31 4.70 -8.83 -9.68
N PRO A 32 4.85 -10.03 -9.09
CA PRO A 32 3.75 -10.77 -8.45
C PRO A 32 2.91 -9.93 -7.48
N VAL A 33 3.58 -9.10 -6.69
CA VAL A 33 2.97 -8.14 -5.75
C VAL A 33 3.44 -6.75 -6.10
N LEU A 34 2.49 -5.84 -6.32
CA LEU A 34 2.74 -4.45 -6.69
C LEU A 34 2.35 -3.53 -5.52
N GLN A 35 3.33 -2.80 -5.01
CA GLN A 35 3.14 -1.80 -3.96
C GLN A 35 3.18 -0.39 -4.57
N LEU A 36 2.11 0.36 -4.42
CA LEU A 36 1.99 1.73 -4.90
C LEU A 36 1.91 2.68 -3.71
N HIS A 37 2.97 3.46 -3.53
CA HIS A 37 3.00 4.53 -2.52
C HIS A 37 2.40 5.80 -3.13
N LEU A 38 1.33 6.30 -2.52
CA LEU A 38 0.71 7.56 -2.93
C LEU A 38 1.52 8.70 -2.30
N LYS A 39 2.11 9.56 -3.14
CA LYS A 39 2.89 10.72 -2.71
C LYS A 39 1.97 11.81 -2.14
N ARG A 40 1.43 11.57 -0.95
CA ARG A 40 0.49 12.46 -0.25
C ARG A 40 1.16 13.45 0.70
N PHE A 41 2.48 13.58 0.66
CA PHE A 41 3.20 14.56 1.45
C PHE A 41 4.03 15.42 0.52
N GLU A 42 3.84 16.73 0.60
CA GLU A 42 4.58 17.69 -0.21
C GLU A 42 4.98 18.89 0.64
N TYR A 43 6.03 19.57 0.19
CA TYR A 43 6.47 20.81 0.78
C TYR A 43 5.69 21.97 0.16
N ASP A 44 4.98 22.72 1.00
CA ASP A 44 4.28 23.93 0.60
C ASP A 44 5.24 25.12 0.72
N THR A 45 5.67 25.64 -0.41
CA THR A 45 6.63 26.75 -0.47
C THR A 45 6.05 28.06 0.05
N GLN A 46 4.72 28.21 0.11
CA GLN A 46 4.09 29.43 0.62
C GLN A 46 4.04 29.44 2.15
N SER A 47 3.66 28.31 2.76
CA SER A 47 3.64 28.18 4.22
C SER A 47 5.00 27.83 4.82
N GLY A 48 5.96 27.41 3.98
CA GLY A 48 7.29 26.98 4.42
C GLY A 48 7.29 25.64 5.18
N SER A 49 6.21 24.86 5.07
CA SER A 49 6.00 23.64 5.85
C SER A 49 5.60 22.46 4.98
N MET A 50 5.86 21.25 5.48
CA MET A 50 5.29 20.05 4.87
C MET A 50 3.77 20.05 5.11
N ARG A 51 3.00 19.60 4.12
CA ARG A 51 1.55 19.35 4.26
C ARG A 51 1.13 17.98 3.74
N LYS A 52 0.11 17.37 4.36
CA LYS A 52 -0.55 16.17 3.82
C LYS A 52 -1.61 16.56 2.78
N LEU A 53 -1.55 15.92 1.62
CA LEU A 53 -2.52 16.05 0.54
C LEU A 53 -3.80 15.25 0.84
N GLN A 54 -4.87 15.99 1.08
CA GLN A 54 -6.22 15.48 1.30
C GLN A 54 -7.09 15.50 0.04
N SER A 55 -6.52 15.77 -1.14
CA SER A 55 -7.26 15.73 -2.41
C SER A 55 -7.75 14.32 -2.73
N GLU A 56 -8.88 14.24 -3.42
CA GLU A 56 -9.44 12.97 -3.88
C GLU A 56 -8.48 12.31 -4.88
N PHE A 57 -8.18 11.03 -4.66
CA PHE A 57 -7.47 10.17 -5.59
C PHE A 57 -8.16 8.82 -5.63
N ARG A 58 -8.78 8.51 -6.76
CA ARG A 58 -9.50 7.25 -6.98
C ARG A 58 -8.54 6.17 -7.44
N PHE A 59 -8.68 4.99 -6.88
CA PHE A 59 -7.94 3.80 -7.29
C PHE A 59 -8.91 2.64 -7.51
N PRO A 60 -8.71 1.83 -8.56
CA PRO A 60 -9.63 0.75 -8.90
C PRO A 60 -9.33 -0.52 -8.09
N THR A 61 -10.34 -1.35 -7.84
CA THR A 61 -10.16 -2.70 -7.27
C THR A 61 -9.55 -3.68 -8.28
N ALA A 62 -9.65 -3.38 -9.58
CA ALA A 62 -9.05 -4.13 -10.67
C ALA A 62 -8.18 -3.19 -11.52
N LEU A 63 -6.87 -3.42 -11.55
CA LEU A 63 -5.90 -2.53 -12.16
C LEU A 63 -5.33 -3.11 -13.46
N ARG A 64 -5.37 -2.29 -14.51
CA ARG A 64 -4.80 -2.59 -15.83
C ARG A 64 -3.56 -1.74 -16.06
N LEU A 65 -2.42 -2.39 -16.25
CA LEU A 65 -1.12 -1.78 -16.49
C LEU A 65 -0.52 -2.05 -17.88
N HIS A 66 -1.17 -2.85 -18.73
CA HIS A 66 -0.73 -3.14 -20.11
C HIS A 66 -0.23 -1.90 -20.87
N ARG A 67 -0.93 -0.76 -20.76
CA ARG A 67 -0.59 0.50 -21.46
C ARG A 67 0.74 1.13 -21.03
N PHE A 68 1.27 0.73 -19.87
CA PHE A 68 2.54 1.23 -19.32
C PHE A 68 3.71 0.28 -19.62
N MET A 69 3.45 -0.86 -20.26
CA MET A 69 4.48 -1.82 -20.68
C MET A 69 5.30 -1.29 -21.86
N ARG A 70 6.50 -1.84 -22.03
CA ARG A 70 7.33 -1.59 -23.22
C ARG A 70 6.58 -2.04 -24.48
N ARG A 71 6.81 -1.34 -25.60
CA ARG A 71 6.32 -1.77 -26.94
C ARG A 71 6.73 -3.22 -27.22
N GLY A 72 5.82 -3.98 -27.82
CA GLY A 72 6.04 -5.40 -28.13
C GLY A 72 6.01 -6.33 -26.91
N TRP A 73 5.48 -5.88 -25.77
CA TRP A 73 5.19 -6.79 -24.66
C TRP A 73 4.05 -7.74 -25.05
N GLN A 74 4.30 -9.05 -24.95
CA GLN A 74 3.39 -10.13 -25.36
C GLN A 74 2.80 -10.88 -24.15
N GLY A 75 2.72 -10.24 -22.98
CA GLY A 75 2.22 -10.92 -21.79
C GLY A 75 0.72 -11.18 -21.88
N SER A 76 0.36 -12.46 -21.72
CA SER A 76 -0.97 -13.03 -21.46
C SER A 76 -2.17 -12.21 -21.98
N GLN A 77 -2.56 -12.47 -23.24
CA GLN A 77 -3.92 -12.53 -23.84
C GLN A 77 -5.08 -11.80 -23.14
N PRO A 78 -6.11 -11.41 -23.93
CA PRO A 78 -6.38 -10.10 -24.55
C PRO A 78 -6.75 -9.00 -23.52
N GLU A 79 -7.00 -7.77 -23.99
CA GLU A 79 -7.37 -6.53 -23.26
C GLU A 79 -8.53 -6.62 -22.23
N GLN A 80 -9.11 -7.80 -22.02
CA GLN A 80 -10.33 -8.02 -21.25
C GLN A 80 -10.08 -8.30 -19.75
N ARG A 81 -8.94 -8.89 -19.37
CA ARG A 81 -8.65 -9.24 -17.95
C ARG A 81 -7.79 -8.17 -17.25
N PRO A 82 -8.03 -7.87 -15.96
CA PRO A 82 -7.14 -7.01 -15.19
C PRO A 82 -5.80 -7.70 -14.92
N ASP A 83 -4.71 -6.93 -14.95
CA ASP A 83 -3.36 -7.42 -14.63
C ASP A 83 -3.22 -7.70 -13.13
N TYR A 84 -3.93 -6.91 -12.31
CA TYR A 84 -3.84 -6.92 -10.86
C TYR A 84 -5.21 -6.77 -10.20
N THR A 85 -5.33 -7.38 -9.03
CA THR A 85 -6.46 -7.21 -8.12
C THR A 85 -5.99 -6.53 -6.84
N LEU A 86 -6.74 -5.54 -6.36
CA LEU A 86 -6.47 -4.85 -5.10
C LEU A 86 -6.60 -5.84 -3.94
N TYR A 87 -5.55 -5.90 -3.14
CA TYR A 87 -5.40 -6.79 -1.99
C TYR A 87 -5.48 -6.02 -0.68
N ALA A 88 -4.79 -4.88 -0.57
CA ALA A 88 -4.81 -4.06 0.63
C ALA A 88 -4.78 -2.56 0.35
N VAL A 89 -5.38 -1.80 1.25
CA VAL A 89 -5.34 -0.33 1.33
C VAL A 89 -4.81 0.03 2.70
N LEU A 90 -3.62 0.63 2.76
CA LEU A 90 -3.08 1.18 4.00
C LEU A 90 -3.53 2.63 4.07
N SER A 91 -4.37 2.93 5.06
CA SER A 91 -4.88 4.28 5.32
C SER A 91 -4.03 4.97 6.38
N HIS A 92 -3.86 6.28 6.21
CA HIS A 92 -3.26 7.14 7.22
C HIS A 92 -4.32 8.15 7.67
N VAL A 93 -4.64 8.13 8.96
CA VAL A 93 -5.44 9.14 9.67
C VAL A 93 -4.48 10.17 10.27
N GLY A 94 -4.83 11.45 10.31
CA GLY A 94 -3.94 12.49 10.84
C GLY A 94 -3.10 13.20 9.79
N ASP A 95 -2.09 13.93 10.25
CA ASP A 95 -1.21 14.82 9.47
C ASP A 95 0.26 14.38 9.59
N ILE A 96 1.21 15.18 9.09
CA ILE A 96 2.64 14.81 9.00
C ILE A 96 3.28 14.52 10.35
N GLY A 97 2.94 15.28 11.38
CA GLY A 97 3.57 15.16 12.71
C GLY A 97 2.93 14.13 13.63
N SER A 98 1.71 13.66 13.30
CA SER A 98 0.95 12.73 14.13
C SER A 98 -0.15 12.09 13.30
N GLY A 99 -0.28 10.78 13.41
CA GLY A 99 -1.30 10.04 12.72
C GLY A 99 -1.42 8.61 13.19
N HIS A 100 -2.40 7.92 12.64
CA HIS A 100 -2.71 6.53 12.92
C HIS A 100 -2.82 5.73 11.63
N TYR A 101 -2.23 4.54 11.60
CA TYR A 101 -2.22 3.69 10.42
C TYR A 101 -3.19 2.53 10.61
N VAL A 102 -4.08 2.37 9.64
CA VAL A 102 -5.06 1.28 9.61
C VAL A 102 -4.93 0.56 8.27
N ALA A 103 -4.98 -0.77 8.28
CA ALA A 103 -4.91 -1.56 7.06
C ALA A 103 -6.27 -2.18 6.74
N TYR A 104 -6.74 -1.97 5.52
CA TYR A 104 -7.88 -2.70 4.97
C TYR A 104 -7.35 -3.80 4.07
N VAL A 105 -7.71 -5.06 4.33
CA VAL A 105 -7.24 -6.21 3.57
C VAL A 105 -8.42 -7.05 3.11
N ARG A 106 -8.39 -7.49 1.86
CA ARG A 106 -9.26 -8.54 1.34
C ARG A 106 -8.41 -9.75 1.00
N PRO A 107 -8.49 -10.85 1.76
CA PRO A 107 -7.75 -12.08 1.48
C PRO A 107 -7.98 -12.59 0.06
N LEU A 108 -6.98 -13.29 -0.48
CA LEU A 108 -7.04 -13.82 -1.84
C LEU A 108 -8.15 -14.87 -1.97
N GLY A 109 -9.01 -14.73 -2.97
CA GLY A 109 -10.15 -15.62 -3.19
C GLY A 109 -11.42 -15.24 -2.41
N GLU A 110 -11.34 -14.26 -1.51
CA GLU A 110 -12.48 -13.79 -0.74
C GLU A 110 -13.09 -12.49 -1.29
N ARG A 111 -14.33 -12.21 -0.88
CA ARG A 111 -15.02 -10.93 -1.17
C ARG A 111 -15.05 -9.98 0.02
N GLN A 112 -14.88 -10.49 1.23
CA GLN A 112 -15.00 -9.74 2.47
C GLN A 112 -13.74 -8.90 2.72
N TRP A 113 -13.93 -7.63 3.04
CA TRP A 113 -12.84 -6.76 3.50
C TRP A 113 -12.76 -6.78 5.02
N TYR A 114 -11.55 -6.67 5.54
CA TYR A 114 -11.29 -6.57 6.98
C TYR A 114 -10.48 -5.32 7.26
N GLU A 115 -10.89 -4.54 8.25
CA GLU A 115 -10.12 -3.46 8.84
C GLU A 115 -9.28 -4.03 9.98
N PHE A 116 -7.97 -3.87 9.88
CA PHE A 116 -6.97 -4.18 10.88
C PHE A 116 -6.53 -2.88 11.52
N ASP A 117 -7.05 -2.62 12.72
CA ASP A 117 -6.77 -1.47 13.56
C ASP A 117 -6.10 -1.96 14.85
N ASP A 118 -4.77 -1.98 14.85
CA ASP A 118 -3.91 -2.53 15.90
C ASP A 118 -4.33 -3.94 16.36
N THR A 119 -4.98 -4.04 17.51
CA THR A 119 -5.43 -5.30 18.14
C THR A 119 -6.81 -5.75 17.67
N ARG A 120 -7.50 -4.92 16.88
CA ARG A 120 -8.87 -5.14 16.44
C ARG A 120 -8.92 -5.48 14.97
N VAL A 121 -9.60 -6.57 14.65
CA VAL A 121 -9.91 -6.95 13.27
C VAL A 121 -11.42 -6.94 13.13
N THR A 122 -11.94 -6.15 12.18
CA THR A 122 -13.39 -6.03 11.96
C THR A 122 -13.74 -6.23 10.49
N PRO A 123 -14.80 -7.00 10.17
CA PRO A 123 -15.29 -7.08 8.80
C PRO A 123 -15.93 -5.75 8.41
N VAL A 124 -15.57 -5.23 7.23
CA VAL A 124 -16.09 -3.95 6.71
C VAL A 124 -16.57 -4.09 5.27
N ALA A 125 -17.47 -3.20 4.85
CA ALA A 125 -17.89 -3.13 3.45
C ALA A 125 -16.77 -2.57 2.56
N GLU A 126 -16.75 -2.96 1.27
CA GLU A 126 -15.80 -2.42 0.28
C GLU A 126 -15.85 -0.89 0.20
N GLU A 127 -17.03 -0.29 0.39
CA GLU A 127 -17.20 1.16 0.46
C GLU A 127 -16.27 1.80 1.50
N ALA A 128 -16.15 1.21 2.68
CA ALA A 128 -15.29 1.69 3.76
C ALA A 128 -13.80 1.43 3.48
N ALA A 129 -13.47 0.26 2.94
CA ALA A 129 -12.10 -0.13 2.63
C ALA A 129 -11.49 0.62 1.43
N VAL A 130 -12.32 1.04 0.47
CA VAL A 130 -11.86 1.59 -0.82
C VAL A 130 -12.32 3.03 -1.00
N ARG A 131 -13.62 3.27 -1.16
CA ARG A 131 -14.15 4.57 -1.59
C ARG A 131 -13.96 5.66 -0.54
N ARG A 132 -14.18 5.35 0.75
CA ARG A 132 -13.90 6.29 1.84
C ARG A 132 -12.43 6.66 1.97
N GLN A 133 -11.52 5.89 1.38
CA GLN A 133 -10.07 6.10 1.41
C GLN A 133 -9.55 6.95 0.25
N PHE A 134 -10.41 7.42 -0.66
CA PHE A 134 -9.99 8.28 -1.78
C PHE A 134 -9.50 9.67 -1.31
N GLY A 135 -9.97 10.14 -0.16
CA GLY A 135 -9.80 11.52 0.30
C GLY A 135 -10.81 12.47 -0.34
N GLY A 136 -10.58 13.77 -0.23
CA GLY A 136 -11.44 14.82 -0.78
C GLY A 136 -12.54 15.30 0.18
N ARG A 137 -13.49 16.07 -0.36
CA ARG A 137 -14.57 16.71 0.43
C ARG A 137 -15.55 15.71 1.04
N HIS A 138 -15.66 14.50 0.50
CA HIS A 138 -16.52 13.44 1.04
C HIS A 138 -15.98 12.81 2.33
N SER A 139 -14.69 13.01 2.63
CA SER A 139 -14.08 12.56 3.88
C SER A 139 -14.16 13.63 4.98
N ARG A 140 -14.69 14.83 4.68
CA ARG A 140 -14.94 15.91 5.65
C ARG A 140 -16.27 15.67 6.37
N GLY A 141 -16.30 14.66 7.25
CA GLY A 141 -17.46 14.39 8.10
C GLY A 141 -17.28 13.15 8.97
N SER A 142 -17.31 13.39 10.30
CA SER A 142 -17.47 12.41 11.39
C SER A 142 -16.42 11.29 11.54
N GLY A 143 -15.19 11.66 11.86
CA GLY A 143 -14.35 10.80 12.71
C GLY A 143 -14.86 10.86 14.17
N PRO A 144 -14.65 9.83 15.02
CA PRO A 144 -15.27 9.73 16.35
C PRO A 144 -14.82 10.79 17.38
N PHE A 145 -13.93 11.71 17.00
CA PHE A 145 -13.23 12.59 17.94
C PHE A 145 -13.10 14.05 17.48
N GLY A 146 -13.75 14.47 16.39
CA GLY A 146 -13.69 15.87 15.93
C GLY A 146 -12.28 16.39 15.55
N MET A 147 -11.24 15.53 15.60
CA MET A 147 -9.85 15.86 15.32
C MET A 147 -9.54 15.72 13.83
N GLY A 148 -9.85 16.78 13.08
CA GLY A 148 -8.90 17.45 12.20
C GLY A 148 -8.42 16.83 10.87
N ALA A 149 -8.37 15.52 10.66
CA ALA A 149 -7.87 15.00 9.39
C ALA A 149 -8.52 13.68 8.98
N ALA A 150 -9.20 13.71 7.83
CA ALA A 150 -9.86 12.55 7.30
C ALA A 150 -8.85 11.45 6.89
N PRO A 151 -9.21 10.17 7.09
CA PRO A 151 -8.44 9.05 6.56
C PRO A 151 -8.33 9.14 5.04
N ASN A 152 -7.16 8.79 4.51
CA ASN A 152 -7.01 8.51 3.10
C ASN A 152 -5.90 7.47 2.86
N ALA A 153 -6.00 6.77 1.72
CA ALA A 153 -5.03 5.77 1.35
C ALA A 153 -3.64 6.39 1.19
N TYR A 154 -2.66 5.81 1.86
CA TYR A 154 -1.24 6.15 1.76
C TYR A 154 -0.49 5.13 0.88
N MET A 155 -0.82 3.84 1.00
CA MET A 155 -0.23 2.78 0.19
C MET A 155 -1.30 1.82 -0.30
N LEU A 156 -1.16 1.34 -1.54
CA LEU A 156 -2.00 0.33 -2.14
C LEU A 156 -1.17 -0.92 -2.43
N VAL A 157 -1.71 -2.08 -2.11
CA VAL A 157 -1.11 -3.38 -2.43
C VAL A 157 -2.02 -4.09 -3.42
N TYR A 158 -1.44 -4.44 -4.56
CA TYR A 158 -2.08 -5.16 -5.64
C TYR A 158 -1.38 -6.51 -5.84
N VAL A 159 -2.14 -7.56 -6.10
CA VAL A 159 -1.61 -8.90 -6.41
C VAL A 159 -1.95 -9.26 -7.85
N ARG A 160 -0.96 -9.78 -8.58
CA ARG A 160 -1.09 -10.13 -10.00
C ARG A 160 -2.09 -11.26 -10.17
N GLN A 161 -2.92 -11.21 -11.21
CA GLN A 161 -4.11 -12.06 -11.30
C GLN A 161 -3.80 -13.57 -11.31
N ASP A 162 -2.70 -13.99 -11.92
CA ASP A 162 -2.22 -15.38 -11.92
C ASP A 162 -1.77 -15.85 -10.52
N GLU A 163 -1.23 -14.94 -9.70
CA GLU A 163 -0.85 -15.21 -8.31
C GLU A 163 -2.08 -15.31 -7.40
N VAL A 164 -3.14 -14.54 -7.68
CA VAL A 164 -4.43 -14.71 -6.99
C VAL A 164 -4.97 -16.12 -7.20
N SER A 165 -4.93 -16.63 -8.44
CA SER A 165 -5.38 -17.98 -8.77
C SER A 165 -4.55 -19.06 -8.08
N LYS A 166 -3.22 -18.88 -7.97
CA LYS A 166 -2.35 -19.81 -7.22
C LYS A 166 -2.63 -19.78 -5.72
N GLY A 167 -2.72 -18.59 -5.12
CA GLY A 167 -2.93 -18.41 -3.69
C GLY A 167 -4.30 -18.90 -3.20
N ALA A 168 -5.35 -18.72 -4.01
CA ALA A 168 -6.67 -19.27 -3.72
C ALA A 168 -6.71 -20.80 -3.84
N ALA A 169 -5.90 -21.38 -4.74
CA ALA A 169 -5.84 -22.83 -4.93
C ALA A 169 -4.92 -23.53 -3.92
N SER A 170 -3.97 -22.82 -3.30
CA SER A 170 -2.94 -23.46 -2.46
C SER A 170 -3.44 -23.90 -1.10
N GLY A 171 -4.58 -23.40 -0.58
CA GLY A 171 -5.28 -23.89 0.63
C GLY A 171 -4.52 -23.84 1.96
N GLU A 172 -3.18 -23.83 1.96
CA GLU A 172 -2.33 -24.01 3.11
C GLU A 172 -0.96 -23.39 2.84
N THR A 173 -0.64 -22.33 3.59
CA THR A 173 0.74 -22.10 4.04
C THR A 173 0.72 -22.07 5.55
N ALA A 174 0.33 -23.20 6.13
CA ALA A 174 0.60 -23.47 7.52
C ALA A 174 2.11 -23.31 7.78
N PRO A 175 2.52 -22.59 8.85
CA PRO A 175 3.91 -22.63 9.28
C PRO A 175 4.34 -24.08 9.49
N SER A 176 5.60 -24.41 9.20
CA SER A 176 6.12 -25.76 9.44
C SER A 176 5.98 -26.15 10.91
N GLN A 177 5.90 -27.45 11.19
CA GLN A 177 5.73 -27.93 12.56
C GLN A 177 6.84 -27.40 13.50
N ALA A 178 8.09 -27.35 13.02
CA ALA A 178 9.20 -26.78 13.78
C ALA A 178 8.97 -25.31 14.17
N VAL A 179 8.42 -24.49 13.27
CA VAL A 179 8.09 -23.08 13.56
C VAL A 179 6.96 -22.98 14.59
N ARG A 180 5.98 -23.87 14.51
CA ARG A 180 4.88 -23.93 15.50
C ARG A 180 5.40 -24.31 16.88
N ASP A 181 6.21 -25.36 16.97
CA ASP A 181 6.76 -25.88 18.23
C ASP A 181 7.67 -24.84 18.91
N GLU A 182 8.49 -24.12 18.12
CA GLU A 182 9.33 -23.03 18.63
C GLU A 182 8.51 -21.84 19.13
N PHE A 183 7.46 -21.46 18.40
CA PHE A 183 6.54 -20.40 18.81
C PHE A 183 5.86 -20.74 20.14
N GLU A 184 5.29 -21.93 20.28
CA GLU A 184 4.64 -22.39 21.50
C GLU A 184 5.61 -22.45 22.69
N THR A 185 6.83 -22.97 22.45
CA THR A 185 7.89 -23.01 23.46
C THR A 185 8.23 -21.61 23.96
N THR A 186 8.36 -20.65 23.06
CA THR A 186 8.69 -19.26 23.38
C THR A 186 7.57 -18.57 24.14
N MET A 187 6.31 -18.75 23.71
CA MET A 187 5.14 -18.19 24.40
C MET A 187 5.02 -18.72 25.83
N ARG A 188 5.25 -20.02 26.04
CA ARG A 188 5.25 -20.65 27.38
C ARG A 188 6.38 -20.13 28.27
N LYS A 189 7.59 -19.90 27.73
CA LYS A 189 8.71 -19.28 28.47
C LYS A 189 8.40 -17.83 28.85
N GLY A 190 7.78 -17.06 27.95
CA GLY A 190 7.37 -15.67 28.20
C GLY A 190 6.32 -15.55 29.31
N SER A 191 5.29 -16.40 29.28
CA SER A 191 4.24 -16.46 30.31
C SER A 191 4.81 -16.79 31.70
N ARG A 192 5.75 -17.74 31.79
CA ARG A 192 6.44 -18.07 33.06
C ARG A 192 7.27 -16.90 33.60
N ARG A 193 7.99 -16.18 32.74
CA ARG A 193 8.77 -14.99 33.15
C ARG A 193 7.88 -13.84 33.63
N ALA A 194 6.71 -13.65 33.01
CA ALA A 194 5.73 -12.68 33.51
C ALA A 194 5.21 -13.07 34.89
N ALA A 195 4.84 -14.34 35.10
CA ALA A 195 4.38 -14.83 36.41
C ALA A 195 5.44 -14.66 37.52
N THR A 196 6.72 -14.93 37.24
CA THR A 196 7.81 -14.75 38.21
C THR A 196 8.09 -13.27 38.53
N ARG A 197 7.84 -12.36 37.58
CA ARG A 197 8.06 -10.91 37.76
C ARG A 197 6.96 -10.21 38.56
N TRP A 198 5.74 -10.75 38.55
CA TRP A 198 4.59 -10.19 39.29
C TRP A 198 4.26 -10.96 40.58
N GLY A 199 4.81 -12.18 40.79
CA GLY A 199 4.63 -12.95 42.03
C GLY A 199 5.52 -12.54 43.22
N GLY A 200 6.18 -11.39 43.15
CA GLY A 200 7.14 -10.90 44.17
C GLY A 200 6.76 -9.57 44.82
N VAL A 201 5.57 -9.04 44.57
CA VAL A 201 5.05 -7.84 45.27
C VAL A 201 3.79 -8.24 46.02
N ASP A 202 4.00 -8.94 47.13
CA ASP A 202 3.06 -8.97 48.25
C ASP A 202 3.86 -9.35 49.50
N ARG A 203 4.29 -8.32 50.23
CA ARG A 203 4.48 -8.26 51.69
C ARG A 203 4.84 -6.84 52.11
#